data_AF-A0A3S4FMD9-F1
#
_entry.id   AF-A0A3S4FMD9-F1
#
_cell.length_a   1.000
_cell.length_b   1.000
_cell.length_c   1.000
_cell.angle_alpha   90.00
_cell.angle_beta   90.00
_cell.angle_gamma   90.00
#
_symmetry.space_group_name_H-M   'P 1'
#
loop_
_entity.id
_entity.type
_entity.pdbx_description
1 polymer ?
#
loop_
_entity_poly.entity_id
_entity_poly.type
_entity_poly.pdbx_seq_one_letter_code
_entity_poly.pdbx_strand_id
1 'polypeptide(L)'
;MVLDKVRADKQLEADNGHDGTWVAHPGLADTVMEVFNHALGERQNQLAVLRENDAPITAEQLLEPCEGERTAAGMRANIRVAVQYIEAWISGNGCVPIYGLMEDAATAEISRTSIWQWIHHEKSLSDGLPVTKALFCQMLKEEMSVIRDEVGETRFNAGRYQEAARLMERITTQDELIDFLTLPGYELLA
;
A
#
# COMPACT_ATOMS: atom_id res chain seq x y z
N MET A 1 -15.16 10.67 7.85
CA MET A 1 -15.20 9.23 8.23
C MET A 1 -14.75 8.38 7.04
N VAL A 2 -14.44 7.09 7.23
CA VAL A 2 -14.01 6.18 6.12
C VAL A 2 -15.01 6.21 4.95
N LEU A 3 -16.31 6.22 5.25
CA LEU A 3 -17.37 6.26 4.23
C LEU A 3 -17.38 7.54 3.40
N ASP A 4 -17.06 8.70 4.00
CA ASP A 4 -17.04 9.96 3.25
C ASP A 4 -15.88 9.98 2.25
N LYS A 5 -14.72 9.43 2.65
CA LYS A 5 -13.57 9.28 1.77
C LYS A 5 -13.87 8.32 0.62
N VAL A 6 -14.48 7.17 0.93
CA VAL A 6 -14.92 6.21 -0.09
C VAL A 6 -15.89 6.87 -1.08
N ARG A 7 -16.92 7.59 -0.61
CA ARG A 7 -17.87 8.28 -1.49
C ARG A 7 -17.18 9.29 -2.39
N ALA A 8 -16.32 10.14 -1.84
CA ALA A 8 -15.61 11.15 -2.61
C ALA A 8 -14.74 10.53 -3.70
N ASP A 9 -13.98 9.48 -3.38
CA ASP A 9 -13.12 8.80 -4.35
C ASP A 9 -13.94 8.11 -5.44
N LYS A 10 -15.04 7.45 -5.09
CA LYS A 10 -15.91 6.78 -6.07
C LYS A 10 -16.69 7.75 -6.95
N GLN A 11 -17.03 8.92 -6.42
CA GLN A 11 -17.64 9.98 -7.21
C GLN A 11 -16.67 10.51 -8.26
N LEU A 12 -15.40 10.73 -7.90
CA LEU A 12 -14.37 11.12 -8.87
C LEU A 12 -14.22 10.09 -9.99
N GLU A 13 -14.14 8.81 -9.65
CA GLU A 13 -14.07 7.73 -10.65
C GLU A 13 -15.30 7.75 -11.59
N ALA A 14 -16.51 7.85 -11.04
CA ALA A 14 -17.73 7.89 -11.82
C ALA A 14 -17.80 9.13 -12.74
N ASP A 15 -17.43 10.31 -12.22
CA ASP A 15 -17.38 11.57 -12.98
C ASP A 15 -16.31 11.53 -14.08
N ASN A 16 -15.23 10.77 -13.88
CA ASN A 16 -14.19 10.57 -14.89
C ASN A 16 -14.62 9.64 -16.03
N GLY A 17 -15.74 8.92 -15.90
CA GLY A 17 -16.24 8.03 -16.95
C GLY A 17 -15.98 6.55 -16.70
N HIS A 18 -15.53 6.15 -15.51
CA HIS A 18 -15.36 4.72 -15.19
C HIS A 18 -16.70 3.98 -15.25
N ASP A 19 -16.70 2.75 -15.79
CA ASP A 19 -17.90 1.91 -15.92
C ASP A 19 -18.31 1.22 -14.61
N GLY A 20 -17.37 1.09 -13.67
CA GLY A 20 -17.52 0.42 -12.39
C GLY A 20 -16.28 0.61 -11.52
N THR A 21 -16.29 0.02 -10.33
CA THR A 21 -15.19 0.16 -9.37
C THR A 21 -15.02 -1.09 -8.50
N TRP A 22 -13.94 -1.14 -7.72
CA TRP A 22 -13.61 -2.24 -6.82
C TRP A 22 -13.89 -1.91 -5.35
N VAL A 23 -14.29 -2.93 -4.59
CA VAL A 23 -14.37 -2.95 -3.13
C VAL A 23 -13.73 -4.22 -2.60
N ALA A 24 -13.08 -4.13 -1.44
CA ALA A 24 -12.43 -5.27 -0.80
C ALA A 24 -13.21 -5.82 0.42
N HIS A 25 -14.31 -5.17 0.80
CA HIS A 25 -15.17 -5.59 1.91
C HIS A 25 -16.66 -5.44 1.56
N PRO A 26 -17.52 -6.45 1.82
CA PRO A 26 -18.95 -6.41 1.47
C PRO A 26 -19.70 -5.21 2.09
N GLY A 27 -19.29 -4.76 3.28
CA GLY A 27 -19.89 -3.61 3.95
C GLY A 27 -19.71 -2.26 3.24
N LEU A 28 -18.88 -2.19 2.18
CA LEU A 28 -18.76 -1.00 1.33
C LEU A 28 -19.66 -1.07 0.09
N ALA A 29 -20.24 -2.24 -0.21
CA ALA A 29 -20.99 -2.47 -1.45
C ALA A 29 -22.15 -1.49 -1.61
N ASP A 30 -23.03 -1.37 -0.63
CA ASP A 30 -24.21 -0.49 -0.73
C ASP A 30 -23.82 0.99 -0.93
N THR A 31 -22.77 1.46 -0.24
CA THR A 31 -22.28 2.84 -0.35
C THR A 31 -21.72 3.12 -1.75
N VAL A 32 -20.97 2.17 -2.31
CA VAL A 32 -20.38 2.31 -3.65
C VAL A 32 -21.43 2.16 -4.74
N MET A 33 -22.38 1.24 -4.56
CA MET A 33 -23.54 1.07 -5.44
C MET A 33 -24.39 2.33 -5.49
N GLU A 34 -24.61 3.02 -4.37
CA GLU A 34 -25.34 4.30 -4.34
C GLU A 34 -24.69 5.35 -5.26
N VAL A 35 -23.36 5.49 -5.19
CA VAL A 35 -22.60 6.44 -6.02
C VAL A 35 -22.74 6.11 -7.51
N PHE A 36 -22.49 4.86 -7.89
CA PHE A 36 -22.55 4.45 -9.31
C PHE A 36 -23.99 4.43 -9.84
N ASN A 37 -24.99 4.04 -9.03
CA ASN A 37 -26.40 4.12 -9.43
C ASN A 37 -26.80 5.58 -9.72
N HIS A 38 -26.33 6.53 -8.91
CA HIS A 38 -26.59 7.95 -9.15
C HIS A 38 -25.94 8.44 -10.45
N ALA A 39 -24.65 8.12 -10.66
CA ALA A 39 -23.93 8.54 -11.85
C ALA A 39 -24.42 7.87 -13.14
N LEU A 40 -24.79 6.59 -13.09
CA LEU A 40 -25.24 5.83 -14.25
C LEU A 40 -26.69 6.16 -14.65
N GLY A 41 -27.57 6.43 -13.67
CA GLY A 41 -29.00 6.57 -13.92
C GLY A 41 -29.60 5.27 -14.46
N GLU A 42 -30.20 5.31 -15.65
CA GLU A 42 -30.74 4.11 -16.33
C GLU A 42 -29.69 3.34 -17.14
N ARG A 43 -28.46 3.87 -17.27
CA ARG A 43 -27.39 3.25 -18.07
C ARG A 43 -26.81 2.04 -17.35
N GLN A 44 -26.39 1.03 -18.11
CA GLN A 44 -25.70 -0.15 -17.55
C GLN A 44 -24.19 0.06 -17.37
N ASN A 45 -23.61 1.02 -18.08
CA ASN A 45 -22.18 1.36 -18.08
C ASN A 45 -21.98 2.77 -18.69
N GLN A 46 -20.73 3.22 -18.78
CA GLN A 46 -20.32 4.52 -19.32
C GLN A 46 -19.50 4.38 -20.62
N LEU A 47 -19.65 3.29 -21.39
CA LEU A 47 -18.93 3.06 -22.66
C LEU A 47 -19.11 4.17 -23.70
N ALA A 48 -20.17 4.98 -23.59
CA ALA A 48 -20.42 6.15 -24.43
C ALA A 48 -19.63 7.41 -24.01
N VAL A 49 -18.92 7.39 -22.88
CA VAL A 49 -18.08 8.50 -22.40
C VAL A 49 -16.71 8.41 -23.08
N LEU A 50 -16.61 9.02 -24.26
CA LEU A 50 -15.40 8.92 -25.11
C LEU A 50 -14.24 9.81 -24.69
N ARG A 51 -14.50 10.81 -23.82
CA ARG A 51 -13.54 11.85 -23.41
C ARG A 51 -12.85 12.55 -24.59
N GLU A 52 -13.58 12.72 -25.71
CA GLU A 52 -13.07 13.26 -26.98
C GLU A 52 -12.58 14.72 -26.92
N ASN A 53 -12.93 15.43 -25.85
CA ASN A 53 -12.49 16.81 -25.60
C ASN A 53 -11.18 16.89 -24.79
N ASP A 54 -10.66 15.76 -24.30
CA ASP A 54 -9.38 15.73 -23.60
C ASP A 54 -8.24 15.97 -24.60
N ALA A 55 -7.24 16.76 -24.19
CA ALA A 55 -6.01 16.89 -24.96
C ALA A 55 -5.27 15.53 -25.00
N PRO A 56 -4.43 15.27 -26.03
CA PRO A 56 -3.61 14.07 -26.06
C PRO A 56 -2.76 13.93 -24.79
N ILE A 57 -2.86 12.78 -24.12
CA ILE A 57 -2.02 12.46 -22.96
C ILE A 57 -0.63 12.08 -23.46
N THR A 58 0.40 12.72 -22.94
CA THR A 58 1.79 12.50 -23.35
C THR A 58 2.55 11.59 -22.38
N ALA A 59 3.65 11.00 -22.85
CA ALA A 59 4.54 10.23 -21.99
C ALA A 59 5.15 11.10 -20.88
N GLU A 60 5.38 12.39 -21.14
CA GLU A 60 5.88 13.33 -20.14
C GLU A 60 4.89 13.49 -18.98
N GLN A 61 3.60 13.65 -19.27
CA GLN A 61 2.55 13.73 -18.24
C GLN A 61 2.42 12.43 -17.43
N LEU A 62 2.60 11.27 -18.07
CA LEU A 62 2.54 9.98 -17.39
C LEU A 62 3.77 9.69 -16.52
N LEU A 63 4.91 10.33 -16.79
CA LEU A 63 6.18 10.14 -16.07
C LEU A 63 6.50 11.27 -15.08
N GLU A 64 5.66 12.31 -15.03
CA GLU A 64 5.81 13.42 -14.10
C GLU A 64 5.60 12.92 -12.64
N PRO A 65 6.62 13.01 -11.77
CA PRO A 65 6.45 12.64 -10.36
C PRO A 65 5.55 13.66 -9.67
N CYS A 66 4.61 13.19 -8.86
CA CYS A 66 3.76 14.07 -8.07
C CYS A 66 4.54 14.80 -6.96
N GLU A 67 4.06 15.99 -6.59
CA GLU A 67 4.58 16.72 -5.43
C GLU A 67 4.23 16.00 -4.12
N GLY A 68 5.07 16.16 -3.10
CA GLY A 68 4.84 15.59 -1.78
C GLY A 68 6.10 15.47 -0.93
N GLU A 69 5.89 15.16 0.35
CA GLU A 69 6.97 15.02 1.33
C GLU A 69 7.31 13.56 1.64
N ARG A 70 8.59 13.30 1.91
CA ARG A 70 9.07 12.02 2.47
C ARG A 70 9.11 12.16 3.98
N THR A 71 8.12 11.68 4.70
CA THR A 71 8.03 11.88 6.17
C THR A 71 8.48 10.65 6.95
N ALA A 72 9.04 10.85 8.15
CA ALA A 72 9.35 9.76 9.06
C ALA A 72 8.11 8.94 9.44
N ALA A 73 6.97 9.62 9.61
CA ALA A 73 5.68 8.97 9.90
C ALA A 73 5.24 8.04 8.76
N GLY A 74 5.40 8.47 7.50
CA GLY A 74 5.11 7.64 6.32
C GLY A 74 6.04 6.42 6.24
N MET A 75 7.34 6.60 6.47
CA MET A 75 8.30 5.50 6.50
C MET A 75 7.95 4.45 7.55
N ARG A 76 7.62 4.88 8.77
CA ARG A 76 7.23 4.00 9.87
C ARG A 76 5.91 3.27 9.57
N ALA A 77 4.94 3.95 8.97
CA ALA A 77 3.70 3.32 8.53
C ALA A 77 3.95 2.24 7.48
N ASN A 78 4.78 2.52 6.46
CA ASN A 78 5.19 1.53 5.45
C ASN A 78 5.83 0.29 6.09
N ILE A 79 6.70 0.48 7.08
CA ILE A 79 7.32 -0.62 7.82
C ILE A 79 6.25 -1.46 8.53
N ARG A 80 5.36 -0.83 9.31
CA ARG A 80 4.34 -1.56 10.08
C ARG A 80 3.38 -2.35 9.20
N VAL A 81 2.92 -1.74 8.11
CA VAL A 81 1.98 -2.39 7.17
C VAL A 81 2.67 -3.53 6.44
N ALA A 82 3.86 -3.31 5.88
CA ALA A 82 4.57 -4.35 5.13
C ALA A 82 4.95 -5.55 6.01
N VAL A 83 5.42 -5.34 7.24
CA VAL A 83 5.77 -6.44 8.16
C VAL A 83 4.55 -7.26 8.54
N GLN A 84 3.43 -6.60 8.89
CA GLN A 84 2.19 -7.31 9.22
C GLN A 84 1.63 -8.07 8.01
N TYR A 85 1.69 -7.48 6.81
CA TYR A 85 1.29 -8.16 5.59
C TYR A 85 2.15 -9.39 5.31
N ILE A 86 3.47 -9.24 5.34
CA ILE A 86 4.41 -10.34 5.10
C ILE A 86 4.18 -11.47 6.12
N GLU A 87 3.97 -11.14 7.40
CA GLU A 87 3.71 -12.14 8.45
C GLU A 87 2.46 -12.98 8.16
N ALA A 88 1.37 -12.33 7.76
CA ALA A 88 0.14 -13.02 7.38
C ALA A 88 0.34 -13.84 6.09
N TRP A 89 1.05 -13.29 5.10
CA TRP A 89 1.29 -13.94 3.82
C TRP A 89 2.11 -15.22 3.97
N ILE A 90 3.22 -15.18 4.71
CA ILE A 90 4.03 -16.39 5.00
C ILE A 90 3.30 -17.36 5.92
N SER A 91 2.20 -16.94 6.55
CA SER A 91 1.29 -17.81 7.31
C SER A 91 0.12 -18.33 6.47
N GLY A 92 0.13 -18.09 5.15
CA GLY A 92 -0.85 -18.59 4.20
C GLY A 92 -2.06 -17.69 3.95
N ASN A 93 -2.06 -16.44 4.45
CA ASN A 93 -3.13 -15.47 4.19
C ASN A 93 -2.62 -14.26 3.40
N GLY A 94 -3.03 -14.14 2.14
CA GLY A 94 -2.66 -13.03 1.25
C GLY A 94 -3.62 -11.84 1.24
N CYS A 95 -4.73 -11.89 1.98
CA CYS A 95 -5.75 -10.85 2.06
C CYS A 95 -5.93 -10.43 3.53
N VAL A 96 -5.32 -9.31 3.91
CA VAL A 96 -4.97 -9.04 5.32
C VAL A 96 -5.60 -7.73 5.79
N PRO A 97 -6.49 -7.75 6.80
CA PRO A 97 -7.02 -6.52 7.37
C PRO A 97 -5.95 -5.85 8.25
N ILE A 98 -5.46 -4.68 7.82
CA ILE A 98 -4.45 -3.88 8.54
C ILE A 98 -4.96 -2.44 8.67
N TYR A 99 -5.04 -1.93 9.90
CA TYR A 99 -5.53 -0.57 10.21
C TYR A 99 -6.87 -0.18 9.54
N GLY A 100 -7.77 -1.15 9.36
CA GLY A 100 -9.10 -0.94 8.77
C GLY A 100 -9.14 -0.98 7.24
N LEU A 101 -8.02 -1.28 6.59
CA LEU A 101 -7.91 -1.52 5.15
C LEU A 101 -7.68 -3.00 4.88
N MET A 102 -8.14 -3.49 3.73
CA MET A 102 -7.89 -4.85 3.27
C MET A 102 -6.69 -4.82 2.33
N GLU A 103 -5.54 -5.23 2.84
CA GLU A 103 -4.27 -5.13 2.14
C GLU A 103 -3.94 -6.40 1.36
N ASP A 104 -3.31 -6.22 0.20
CA ASP A 104 -2.73 -7.27 -0.62
C ASP A 104 -1.21 -7.07 -0.81
N ALA A 105 -0.59 -7.88 -1.66
CA ALA A 105 0.85 -7.88 -1.84
C ALA A 105 1.37 -6.54 -2.39
N ALA A 106 0.57 -5.82 -3.18
CA ALA A 106 0.97 -4.56 -3.77
C ALA A 106 1.23 -3.50 -2.69
N THR A 107 0.48 -3.52 -1.57
CA THR A 107 0.71 -2.61 -0.44
C THR A 107 2.10 -2.84 0.19
N ALA A 108 2.50 -4.09 0.37
CA ALA A 108 3.84 -4.41 0.87
C ALA A 108 4.93 -4.07 -0.16
N GLU A 109 4.67 -4.26 -1.45
CA GLU A 109 5.60 -3.94 -2.53
C GLU A 109 5.88 -2.44 -2.63
N ILE A 110 4.85 -1.58 -2.64
CA ILE A 110 5.07 -0.13 -2.68
C ILE A 110 5.76 0.37 -1.40
N SER A 111 5.42 -0.23 -0.26
CA SER A 111 6.03 0.10 1.04
C SER A 111 7.54 -0.16 1.04
N ARG A 112 7.99 -1.36 0.63
CA ARG A 112 9.42 -1.70 0.60
C ARG A 112 10.17 -0.99 -0.52
N THR A 113 9.56 -0.84 -1.69
CA THR A 113 10.22 -0.25 -2.87
C THR A 113 10.45 1.24 -2.70
N SER A 114 9.49 1.95 -2.10
CA SER A 114 9.65 3.38 -1.79
C SER A 114 10.83 3.63 -0.83
N ILE A 115 10.94 2.81 0.23
CA ILE A 115 12.06 2.91 1.17
C ILE A 115 13.40 2.57 0.48
N TRP A 116 13.42 1.50 -0.33
CA TRP A 116 14.60 1.13 -1.11
C TRP A 116 15.06 2.30 -2.01
N GLN A 117 14.12 2.96 -2.70
CA GLN A 117 14.42 4.09 -3.57
C GLN A 117 15.03 5.27 -2.79
N TRP A 118 14.51 5.56 -1.58
CA TRP A 118 15.06 6.63 -0.75
C TRP A 118 16.48 6.34 -0.27
N ILE A 119 16.77 5.08 0.08
CA ILE A 119 18.13 4.63 0.41
C ILE A 119 19.04 4.74 -0.82
N HIS A 120 18.60 4.20 -1.96
CA HIS A 120 19.40 4.12 -3.19
C HIS A 120 19.81 5.50 -3.73
N HIS A 121 18.91 6.48 -3.68
CA HIS A 121 19.18 7.84 -4.14
C HIS A 121 19.63 8.79 -3.01
N GLU A 122 20.03 8.26 -1.85
CA GLU A 122 20.57 9.02 -0.71
C GLU A 122 19.66 10.20 -0.31
N LYS A 123 18.34 9.98 -0.29
CA LYS A 123 17.35 11.01 -0.01
C LYS A 123 17.26 11.30 1.49
N SER A 124 16.88 12.51 1.84
CA SER A 124 16.47 12.88 3.19
C SER A 124 14.95 12.85 3.35
N LEU A 125 14.52 12.57 4.57
CA LEU A 125 13.18 12.85 5.07
C LEU A 125 12.95 14.37 5.15
N SER A 126 11.70 14.80 5.31
CA SER A 126 11.32 16.22 5.37
C SER A 126 11.88 16.96 6.58
N ASP A 127 12.25 16.25 7.65
CA ASP A 127 12.97 16.79 8.81
C ASP A 127 14.49 16.90 8.60
N GLY A 128 14.99 16.52 7.41
CA GLY A 128 16.40 16.57 7.03
C GLY A 128 17.18 15.30 7.32
N LEU A 129 16.60 14.30 8.00
CA LEU A 129 17.31 13.07 8.35
C LEU A 129 17.61 12.22 7.10
N PRO A 130 18.88 11.87 6.81
CA PRO A 130 19.23 11.03 5.66
C PRO A 130 18.68 9.62 5.79
N VAL A 131 18.02 9.12 4.75
CA VAL A 131 17.50 7.75 4.69
C VAL A 131 18.63 6.80 4.32
N THR A 132 18.97 5.91 5.26
CA THR A 132 20.05 4.92 5.10
C THR A 132 19.56 3.54 5.52
N LYS A 133 20.30 2.48 5.13
CA LYS A 133 20.05 1.11 5.61
C LYS A 133 20.04 1.05 7.14
N ALA A 134 20.98 1.74 7.79
CA ALA A 134 21.07 1.80 9.25
C ALA A 134 19.84 2.45 9.89
N LEU A 135 19.36 3.58 9.33
CA LEU A 135 18.14 4.23 9.81
C LEU A 135 16.93 3.31 9.66
N PHE A 136 16.78 2.68 8.50
CA PHE A 136 15.70 1.73 8.27
C PHE A 136 15.74 0.55 9.26
N CYS A 137 16.90 -0.09 9.47
CA CYS A 137 17.01 -1.21 10.43
C CYS A 137 16.73 -0.76 11.87
N GLN A 138 17.05 0.48 12.24
CA GLN A 138 16.66 1.06 13.52
C GLN A 138 15.15 1.22 13.61
N MET A 139 14.53 1.88 12.62
CA MET A 139 13.07 2.08 12.59
C MET A 139 12.33 0.74 12.57
N LEU A 140 12.82 -0.27 11.84
CA LEU A 140 12.24 -1.62 11.83
C LEU A 140 12.18 -2.22 13.23
N LYS A 141 13.24 -2.10 14.04
CA LYS A 141 13.24 -2.59 15.43
C LYS A 141 12.26 -1.83 16.33
N GLU A 142 12.17 -0.52 16.15
CA GLU A 142 11.24 0.34 16.89
C GLU A 142 9.78 -0.02 16.53
N GLU A 143 9.46 -0.10 15.25
CA GLU A 143 8.13 -0.44 14.76
C GLU A 143 7.73 -1.89 15.09
N MET A 144 8.68 -2.82 15.20
CA MET A 144 8.40 -4.17 15.72
C MET A 144 7.93 -4.17 17.18
N SER A 145 8.37 -3.20 17.97
CA SER A 145 7.85 -3.00 19.33
C SER A 145 6.42 -2.45 19.29
N VAL A 146 6.15 -1.49 18.40
CA VAL A 146 4.81 -0.94 18.19
C VAL A 146 3.81 -2.03 17.76
N ILE A 147 4.17 -2.85 16.77
CA ILE A 147 3.32 -3.97 16.32
C ILE A 147 3.04 -4.92 17.48
N ARG A 148 4.05 -5.24 18.30
CA ARG A 148 3.87 -6.12 19.47
C ARG A 148 2.84 -5.55 20.46
N ASP A 149 2.90 -4.26 20.71
CA ASP A 149 1.96 -3.58 21.61
C ASP A 149 0.54 -3.55 21.01
N GLU A 150 0.42 -3.35 19.70
CA GLU A 150 -0.87 -3.30 18.98
C GLU A 150 -1.56 -4.67 18.92
N VAL A 151 -0.84 -5.73 18.57
CA VAL A 151 -1.43 -7.08 18.40
C VAL A 151 -1.46 -7.88 19.69
N GLY A 152 -0.68 -7.47 20.70
CA GLY A 152 -0.52 -8.15 21.97
C GLY A 152 0.54 -9.26 21.96
N GLU A 153 1.16 -9.47 23.11
CA GLU A 153 2.31 -10.37 23.28
C GLU A 153 2.03 -11.81 22.83
N THR A 154 0.85 -12.35 23.16
CA THR A 154 0.47 -13.72 22.77
C THR A 154 0.39 -13.89 21.26
N ARG A 155 -0.25 -12.97 20.53
CA ARG A 155 -0.38 -13.03 19.06
C ARG A 155 0.96 -12.79 18.38
N PHE A 156 1.77 -11.89 18.93
CA PHE A 156 3.10 -11.59 18.41
C PHE A 156 4.03 -12.80 18.54
N ASN A 157 4.05 -13.46 19.70
CA ASN A 157 4.92 -14.62 19.95
C ASN A 157 4.47 -15.89 19.21
N ALA A 158 3.16 -16.05 18.98
CA ALA A 158 2.62 -17.15 18.19
C ALA A 158 2.75 -16.93 16.67
N GLY A 159 2.95 -15.67 16.24
CA GLY A 159 3.06 -15.28 14.84
C GLY A 159 4.47 -15.45 14.27
N ARG A 160 4.59 -15.26 12.95
CA ARG A 160 5.86 -15.33 12.21
C ARG A 160 6.55 -13.96 12.05
N TYR A 161 6.31 -13.01 12.97
CA TYR A 161 6.77 -11.62 12.85
C TYR A 161 8.30 -11.48 12.75
N GLN A 162 9.05 -12.36 13.42
CA GLN A 162 10.52 -12.35 13.32
C GLN A 162 11.02 -12.75 11.93
N GLU A 163 10.35 -13.70 11.28
CA GLU A 163 10.66 -14.10 9.91
C GLU A 163 10.24 -13.01 8.92
N ALA A 164 9.07 -12.41 9.13
CA ALA A 164 8.59 -11.29 8.33
C ALA A 164 9.54 -10.08 8.40
N ALA A 165 10.02 -9.72 9.59
CA ALA A 165 10.98 -8.63 9.76
C ALA A 165 12.32 -8.91 9.05
N ARG A 166 12.83 -10.16 9.13
CA ARG A 166 14.06 -10.56 8.40
C ARG A 166 13.86 -10.49 6.89
N LEU A 167 12.71 -10.92 6.38
CA LEU A 167 12.40 -10.82 4.96
C LEU A 167 12.30 -9.36 4.53
N MET A 168 11.57 -8.53 5.29
CA MET A 168 11.43 -7.09 5.05
C MET A 168 12.80 -6.40 5.05
N GLU A 169 13.68 -6.74 5.98
CA GLU A 169 15.05 -6.23 6.03
C GLU A 169 15.85 -6.61 4.77
N ARG A 170 15.82 -7.90 4.39
CA ARG A 170 16.52 -8.40 3.20
C ARG A 170 16.09 -7.65 1.94
N ILE A 171 14.78 -7.60 1.66
CA ILE A 171 14.26 -7.05 0.40
C ILE A 171 14.40 -5.53 0.28
N THR A 172 14.51 -4.83 1.42
CA THR A 172 14.61 -3.36 1.47
C THR A 172 16.05 -2.86 1.48
N THR A 173 17.01 -3.65 1.99
CA THR A 173 18.40 -3.20 2.21
C THR A 173 19.43 -3.79 1.25
N GLN A 174 19.05 -4.73 0.40
CA GLN A 174 19.90 -5.22 -0.69
C GLN A 174 20.17 -4.13 -1.74
N ASP A 175 21.33 -4.23 -2.41
CA ASP A 175 21.78 -3.21 -3.36
C ASP A 175 20.95 -3.18 -4.64
N GLU A 176 20.52 -4.35 -5.11
CA GLU A 176 19.64 -4.50 -6.28
C GLU A 176 18.17 -4.51 -5.86
N LEU A 177 17.34 -3.75 -6.55
CA LEU A 177 15.89 -3.81 -6.36
C LEU A 177 15.38 -5.12 -6.98
N ILE A 178 15.00 -6.09 -6.14
CA ILE A 178 14.31 -7.29 -6.66
C ILE A 178 12.95 -6.92 -7.23
N ASP A 179 12.52 -7.67 -8.24
CA ASP A 179 11.25 -7.43 -8.93
C ASP A 179 10.05 -7.67 -8.00
N PHE A 180 10.04 -8.78 -7.27
CA PHE A 180 8.91 -9.18 -6.43
C PHE A 180 9.34 -9.76 -5.08
N LEU A 181 8.72 -9.30 -4.00
CA LEU A 181 8.87 -9.85 -2.65
C LEU A 181 8.35 -11.29 -2.55
N THR A 182 7.39 -11.64 -3.42
CA THR A 182 6.75 -12.97 -3.42
C THR A 182 7.71 -14.08 -3.80
N LEU A 183 8.73 -13.82 -4.63
CA LEU A 183 9.75 -14.83 -4.99
C LEU A 183 10.54 -15.30 -3.75
N PRO A 184 11.24 -14.43 -3.00
CA PRO A 184 11.90 -14.82 -1.76
C PRO A 184 10.92 -15.20 -0.64
N GLY A 185 9.69 -14.69 -0.66
CA GLY A 185 8.64 -15.08 0.27
C GLY A 185 8.19 -16.52 0.07
N TYR A 186 8.06 -16.96 -1.18
CA TYR A 186 7.55 -18.29 -1.53
C TYR A 186 8.44 -19.42 -1.01
N GLU A 187 9.75 -19.17 -0.87
CA GLU A 187 10.71 -20.09 -0.23
C GLU A 187 10.36 -20.41 1.25
N LEU A 188 9.52 -19.58 1.89
CA LEU A 188 9.09 -19.74 3.28
C LEU A 188 7.71 -20.41 3.43
N LEU A 189 7.06 -20.72 2.29
CA LEU A 189 5.84 -21.51 2.22
C LEU A 189 6.19 -22.99 2.05
N ALA A 190 5.39 -23.86 2.67
CA ALA A 190 5.55 -25.32 2.59
C ALA A 190 4.87 -25.91 1.35
#